data_AF-A0A7W1FJR6-F1
#
_entry.id   AF-A0A7W1FJR6-F1
#
_cell.length_a   1.000
_cell.length_b   1.000
_cell.length_c   1.000
_cell.angle_alpha   90.00
_cell.angle_beta   90.00
_cell.angle_gamma   90.00
#
_symmetry.space_group_name_H-M   'P 1'
#
loop_
_entity.id
_entity.type
_entity.pdbx_description
1 polymer ?
#
loop_
_entity_poly.entity_id
_entity_poly.type
_entity_poly.pdbx_seq_one_letter_code
_entity_poly.pdbx_strand_id
1 'polypeptide(L)'
;MRTRLTTLIVLLVGIGFLLWSCSTRHATEVDEDAEAESLWRDLRQAKTVAAMDELLAREVVQFAFEEQTLIERRTAFANAVLIARANTADGQPLSGADIERLNRTFAEMLTSVRTLVPLAARHAEWRHVDACTCDDGTVVVPPESMRLTGIALSGAASLAMYDTYLLNCELVIGHEAIRHALNQGDAGLDLPEDQVDAVMRSYLSYGRRTRVHRCLRDLTRAGETWTTSDDAHAVFLRTRINDSPSGKLLTVTRRIPLHQAAPAGWTLLTSDLRTLGDNVVGGTSQGFGNVIGLVATRRGKLFGDAQIENDIRGVLRPGDILLEKTPFRLTDKFIPGHYGHVAIWIGGEADLRALAMWDDPLVQKHAAALTAGDGVVEALRDGVQLSPLARFLNIDDLGVLRQETLSDAARRDIVRRSLRQLGKAYDFNFDVETANRIVCSELVYQVYTSLMWPTDRTVGRWTISPDQVAKRCLPMGQLTLVELWHDGSHVTDDPGAAMARLLAVPPVATP
;
A
#
# COMPACT_ATOMS: atom_id res chain seq x y z
N MET A 1 -36.80 31.00 37.70
CA MET A 1 -37.35 29.91 36.85
C MET A 1 -37.19 30.28 35.39
N ARG A 2 -36.60 29.36 34.61
CA ARG A 2 -36.62 29.26 33.13
C ARG A 2 -36.25 30.52 32.33
N THR A 3 -34.99 30.60 31.93
CA THR A 3 -34.50 30.83 30.54
C THR A 3 -33.03 31.21 30.60
N ARG A 4 -32.14 30.32 30.10
CA ARG A 4 -30.75 30.55 29.64
C ARG A 4 -29.98 29.22 29.75
N LEU A 5 -30.33 28.22 28.94
CA LEU A 5 -29.51 27.01 28.77
C LEU A 5 -29.85 26.27 27.46
N THR A 6 -29.82 26.97 26.31
CA THR A 6 -30.01 26.31 25.00
C THR A 6 -29.42 27.09 23.84
N THR A 7 -28.19 27.61 23.98
CA THR A 7 -27.49 28.25 22.84
C THR A 7 -25.97 28.10 22.91
N LEU A 8 -25.48 26.97 23.44
CA LEU A 8 -24.04 26.68 23.51
C LEU A 8 -23.72 25.20 23.23
N ILE A 9 -24.42 24.57 22.28
CA ILE A 9 -24.10 23.20 21.81
C ILE A 9 -24.02 23.11 20.26
N VAL A 10 -24.32 24.18 19.52
CA VAL A 10 -24.25 24.17 18.04
C VAL A 10 -22.91 24.70 17.49
N LEU A 11 -22.03 25.27 18.33
CA LEU A 11 -20.75 25.84 17.88
C LEU A 11 -19.50 24.97 18.14
N LEU A 12 -19.68 23.69 18.53
CA LEU A 12 -18.58 22.73 18.74
C LEU A 12 -18.66 21.50 17.82
N VAL A 13 -19.56 21.50 16.83
CA VAL A 13 -19.63 20.48 15.77
C VAL A 13 -18.92 20.94 14.48
N GLY A 14 -18.66 22.25 14.34
CA GLY A 14 -18.05 22.84 13.13
C GLY A 14 -16.52 22.94 13.11
N ILE A 15 -15.82 22.60 14.20
CA ILE A 15 -14.34 22.70 14.28
C ILE A 15 -13.69 21.32 14.40
N GLY A 16 -14.47 20.26 14.67
CA GLY A 16 -14.00 18.87 14.72
C GLY A 16 -13.81 18.19 13.37
N PHE A 17 -14.25 18.81 12.26
CA PHE A 17 -14.15 18.22 10.91
C PHE A 17 -12.83 18.55 10.18
N LEU A 18 -12.01 19.45 10.72
CA LEU A 18 -10.77 19.92 10.06
C LEU A 18 -9.49 19.23 10.57
N LEU A 19 -9.58 18.29 11.50
CA LEU A 19 -8.42 17.51 11.99
C LEU A 19 -8.60 15.99 11.86
N TRP A 20 -9.57 15.56 11.05
CA TRP A 20 -9.79 14.15 10.70
C TRP A 20 -9.77 13.94 9.18
N SER A 21 -8.80 14.58 8.50
CA SER A 21 -8.50 14.36 7.08
C SER A 21 -7.09 13.81 6.86
N CYS A 22 -6.61 12.95 7.77
CA CYS A 22 -5.47 12.10 7.50
C CYS A 22 -5.93 10.82 6.76
N SER A 23 -5.84 10.92 5.43
CA SER A 23 -5.32 9.88 4.52
C SER A 23 -6.10 8.56 4.31
N THR A 24 -7.38 8.64 3.93
CA THR A 24 -8.02 7.55 3.16
C THR A 24 -8.47 7.97 1.75
N ARG A 25 -7.99 9.12 1.25
CA ARG A 25 -8.32 9.55 -0.12
C ARG A 25 -7.59 8.70 -1.14
N HIS A 26 -8.36 8.04 -2.00
CA HIS A 26 -7.82 7.29 -3.12
C HIS A 26 -7.07 8.23 -4.07
N ALA A 27 -6.05 7.73 -4.77
CA ALA A 27 -5.17 8.57 -5.59
C ALA A 27 -5.84 9.37 -6.73
N THR A 28 -7.11 9.10 -6.99
CA THR A 28 -7.87 9.75 -8.06
C THR A 28 -9.06 10.56 -7.57
N GLU A 29 -9.27 10.63 -6.25
CA GLU A 29 -10.42 11.30 -5.64
C GLU A 29 -10.22 12.82 -5.59
N VAL A 30 -11.24 13.58 -6.02
CA VAL A 30 -11.24 15.04 -5.98
C VAL A 30 -12.67 15.56 -5.87
N ASP A 31 -12.83 16.70 -5.21
CA ASP A 31 -14.08 17.45 -5.19
C ASP A 31 -14.17 18.29 -6.47
N GLU A 32 -14.87 17.79 -7.48
CA GLU A 32 -14.95 18.44 -8.78
C GLU A 32 -15.64 19.81 -8.72
N ASP A 33 -16.59 19.99 -7.80
CA ASP A 33 -17.31 21.26 -7.64
C ASP A 33 -16.42 22.32 -6.98
N ALA A 34 -15.65 21.93 -5.97
CA ALA A 34 -14.66 22.82 -5.36
C ALA A 34 -13.57 23.27 -6.35
N GLU A 35 -13.12 22.36 -7.21
CA GLU A 35 -12.14 22.68 -8.26
C GLU A 35 -12.74 23.53 -9.39
N ALA A 36 -13.98 23.29 -9.77
CA ALA A 36 -14.69 24.16 -10.71
C ALA A 36 -14.81 25.58 -10.14
N GLU A 37 -15.26 25.71 -8.89
CA GLU A 37 -15.40 27.01 -8.22
C GLU A 37 -14.05 27.73 -8.07
N SER A 38 -12.97 26.97 -7.88
CA SER A 38 -11.62 27.53 -7.79
C SER A 38 -11.25 28.27 -9.09
N LEU A 39 -11.52 27.70 -10.28
CA LEU A 39 -11.26 28.40 -11.55
C LEU A 39 -12.02 29.72 -11.61
N TRP A 40 -13.33 29.67 -11.36
CA TRP A 40 -14.19 30.84 -11.41
C TRP A 40 -13.76 31.93 -10.42
N ARG A 41 -13.23 31.56 -9.26
CA ARG A 41 -12.66 32.51 -8.30
C ARG A 41 -11.45 33.23 -8.88
N ASP A 42 -10.55 32.51 -9.54
CA ASP A 42 -9.31 33.10 -10.08
C ASP A 42 -9.58 33.92 -11.35
N LEU A 43 -10.54 33.50 -12.19
CA LEU A 43 -10.97 34.29 -13.35
C LEU A 43 -11.59 35.64 -12.93
N ARG A 44 -12.38 35.66 -11.86
CA ARG A 44 -12.91 36.91 -11.27
C ARG A 44 -11.80 37.82 -10.74
N GLN A 45 -10.68 37.26 -10.28
CA GLN A 45 -9.53 38.03 -9.79
C GLN A 45 -8.66 38.58 -10.92
N ALA A 46 -8.55 37.87 -12.04
CA ALA A 46 -7.71 38.27 -13.17
C ALA A 46 -8.13 39.63 -13.76
N LYS A 47 -9.43 39.97 -13.74
CA LYS A 47 -10.02 41.28 -14.16
C LYS A 47 -9.71 41.75 -15.60
N THR A 48 -8.78 41.12 -16.31
CA THR A 48 -8.32 41.46 -17.65
C THR A 48 -7.97 40.18 -18.41
N VAL A 49 -8.08 40.22 -19.74
CA VAL A 49 -7.69 39.09 -20.60
C VAL A 49 -6.19 38.76 -20.44
N ALA A 50 -5.33 39.78 -20.31
CA ALA A 50 -3.89 39.57 -20.14
C ALA A 50 -3.55 38.81 -18.84
N ALA A 51 -4.24 39.10 -17.74
CA ALA A 51 -4.05 38.37 -16.49
C ALA A 51 -4.63 36.94 -16.53
N MET A 52 -5.73 36.73 -17.28
CA MET A 52 -6.26 35.38 -17.53
C MET A 52 -5.26 34.55 -18.35
N ASP A 53 -4.63 35.18 -19.35
CA ASP A 53 -3.59 34.56 -20.16
C ASP A 53 -2.38 34.16 -19.32
N GLU A 54 -1.89 35.06 -18.45
CA GLU A 54 -0.77 34.76 -17.56
C GLU A 54 -1.10 33.62 -16.58
N LEU A 55 -2.30 33.59 -16.03
CA LEU A 55 -2.77 32.49 -15.18
C LEU A 55 -2.74 31.16 -15.94
N LEU A 56 -3.37 31.12 -17.11
CA LEU A 56 -3.43 29.91 -17.93
C LEU A 56 -2.04 29.45 -18.38
N ALA A 57 -1.18 30.38 -18.81
CA ALA A 57 0.21 30.09 -19.20
C ALA A 57 0.99 29.44 -18.06
N ARG A 58 0.89 29.98 -16.84
CA ARG A 58 1.54 29.39 -15.65
C ARG A 58 1.04 27.98 -15.37
N GLU A 59 -0.26 27.73 -15.47
CA GLU A 59 -0.85 26.39 -15.25
C GLU A 59 -0.44 25.39 -16.36
N VAL A 60 -0.30 25.84 -17.62
CA VAL A 60 0.25 24.99 -18.70
C VAL A 60 1.71 24.63 -18.46
N VAL A 61 2.54 25.59 -18.03
CA VAL A 61 3.95 25.34 -17.70
C VAL A 61 4.06 24.37 -16.52
N GLN A 62 3.24 24.56 -15.47
CA GLN A 62 3.17 23.65 -14.34
C GLN A 62 2.81 22.23 -14.79
N PHE A 63 1.79 22.09 -15.63
CA PHE A 63 1.40 20.81 -16.21
C PHE A 63 2.55 20.11 -16.96
N ALA A 64 3.36 20.86 -17.72
CA ALA A 64 4.48 20.27 -18.44
C ALA A 64 5.52 19.61 -17.50
N PHE A 65 5.82 20.24 -16.36
CA PHE A 65 6.72 19.68 -15.35
C PHE A 65 6.10 18.46 -14.63
N GLU A 66 4.81 18.55 -14.30
CA GLU A 66 4.09 17.46 -13.63
C GLU A 66 3.94 16.23 -14.55
N GLU A 67 3.63 16.44 -15.83
CA GLU A 67 3.54 15.38 -16.83
C GLU A 67 4.88 14.67 -17.02
N GLN A 68 5.99 15.42 -17.11
CA GLN A 68 7.33 14.84 -17.22
C GLN A 68 7.67 13.99 -15.99
N THR A 69 7.38 14.49 -14.79
CA THR A 69 7.57 13.76 -13.53
C THR A 69 6.73 12.48 -13.50
N LEU A 70 5.48 12.53 -13.98
CA LEU A 70 4.62 11.36 -14.10
C LEU A 70 5.18 10.34 -15.09
N ILE A 71 5.71 10.77 -16.24
CA ILE A 71 6.33 9.89 -17.24
C ILE A 71 7.52 9.14 -16.63
N GLU A 72 8.40 9.82 -15.90
CA GLU A 72 9.56 9.20 -15.26
C GLU A 72 9.13 8.16 -14.21
N ARG A 73 8.19 8.52 -13.33
CA ARG A 73 7.72 7.65 -12.25
C ARG A 73 6.91 6.46 -12.75
N ARG A 74 6.07 6.63 -13.78
CA ARG A 74 5.35 5.51 -14.40
C ARG A 74 6.31 4.55 -15.10
N THR A 75 7.38 5.04 -15.73
CA THR A 75 8.42 4.17 -16.31
C THR A 75 9.19 3.41 -15.23
N ALA A 76 9.51 4.06 -14.10
CA ALA A 76 10.13 3.38 -12.96
C ALA A 76 9.25 2.27 -12.39
N PHE A 77 7.93 2.52 -12.27
CA PHE A 77 6.96 1.53 -11.84
C PHE A 77 6.83 0.36 -12.84
N ALA A 78 6.69 0.65 -14.14
CA ALA A 78 6.67 -0.39 -15.17
C ALA A 78 7.93 -1.28 -15.11
N ASN A 79 9.11 -0.70 -14.94
CA ASN A 79 10.36 -1.45 -14.79
C ASN A 79 10.36 -2.32 -13.52
N ALA A 80 9.85 -1.80 -12.40
CA ALA A 80 9.71 -2.59 -11.17
C ALA A 80 8.79 -3.80 -11.38
N VAL A 81 7.66 -3.62 -12.09
CA VAL A 81 6.74 -4.70 -12.45
C VAL A 81 7.42 -5.72 -13.36
N LEU A 82 8.15 -5.29 -14.39
CA LEU A 82 8.85 -6.22 -15.30
C LEU A 82 9.93 -7.03 -14.59
N ILE A 83 10.71 -6.42 -13.70
CA ILE A 83 11.71 -7.11 -12.87
C ILE A 83 11.03 -8.14 -11.97
N ALA A 84 9.95 -7.74 -11.27
CA ALA A 84 9.19 -8.62 -10.41
C ALA A 84 8.64 -9.84 -11.19
N ARG A 85 8.07 -9.62 -12.38
CA ARG A 85 7.57 -10.70 -13.25
C ARG A 85 8.68 -11.64 -13.72
N ALA A 86 9.86 -11.10 -14.02
CA ALA A 86 11.01 -11.92 -14.39
C ALA A 86 11.48 -12.79 -13.22
N ASN A 87 11.54 -12.23 -12.01
CA ASN A 87 11.91 -12.96 -10.79
C ASN A 87 10.90 -14.06 -10.44
N THR A 88 9.63 -13.92 -10.84
CA THR A 88 8.58 -14.92 -10.60
C THR A 88 8.32 -15.86 -11.79
N ALA A 89 9.08 -15.75 -12.90
CA ALA A 89 8.81 -16.49 -14.15
C ALA A 89 8.89 -18.01 -13.99
N ASP A 90 9.79 -18.50 -13.14
CA ASP A 90 9.95 -19.94 -12.83
C ASP A 90 8.97 -20.43 -11.75
N GLY A 91 7.89 -19.65 -11.54
CA GLY A 91 6.88 -19.91 -10.54
C GLY A 91 7.28 -19.49 -9.12
N GLN A 92 8.44 -18.87 -8.91
CA GLN A 92 8.91 -18.37 -7.61
C GLN A 92 7.99 -17.27 -7.03
N PRO A 93 7.93 -17.09 -5.70
CA PRO A 93 7.17 -15.99 -5.09
C PRO A 93 7.88 -14.64 -5.28
N LEU A 94 7.13 -13.55 -5.16
CA LEU A 94 7.71 -12.22 -5.05
C LEU A 94 8.52 -12.11 -3.77
N SER A 95 9.78 -11.70 -3.88
CA SER A 95 10.60 -11.44 -2.69
C SER A 95 10.11 -10.21 -1.92
N GLY A 96 10.45 -10.10 -0.63
CA GLY A 96 10.19 -8.86 0.12
C GLY A 96 10.82 -7.62 -0.54
N ALA A 97 11.96 -7.78 -1.23
CA ALA A 97 12.59 -6.69 -1.99
C ALA A 97 11.77 -6.28 -3.22
N ASP A 98 11.13 -7.24 -3.90
CA ASP A 98 10.23 -6.96 -5.02
C ASP A 98 8.99 -6.20 -4.52
N ILE A 99 8.37 -6.68 -3.44
CA ILE A 99 7.19 -6.06 -2.81
C ILE A 99 7.49 -4.61 -2.40
N GLU A 100 8.63 -4.37 -1.74
CA GLU A 100 9.03 -3.02 -1.32
C GLU A 100 9.23 -2.08 -2.53
N ARG A 101 9.91 -2.57 -3.58
CA ARG A 101 10.15 -1.79 -4.80
C ARG A 101 8.86 -1.46 -5.53
N LEU A 102 7.96 -2.43 -5.64
CA LEU A 102 6.63 -2.28 -6.25
C LEU A 102 5.82 -1.21 -5.51
N ASN A 103 5.68 -1.32 -4.19
CA ASN A 103 4.90 -0.36 -3.40
C ASN A 103 5.49 1.06 -3.45
N ARG A 104 6.83 1.19 -3.36
CA ARG A 104 7.50 2.50 -3.45
C ARG A 104 7.23 3.19 -4.80
N THR A 105 7.53 2.50 -5.90
CA THR A 105 7.37 3.09 -7.25
C THR A 105 5.90 3.33 -7.60
N PHE A 106 4.99 2.49 -7.10
CA PHE A 106 3.56 2.69 -7.24
C PHE A 106 3.08 3.94 -6.49
N ALA A 107 3.50 4.13 -5.23
CA ALA A 107 3.15 5.29 -4.42
C ALA A 107 3.68 6.61 -5.03
N GLU A 108 4.90 6.61 -5.56
CA GLU A 108 5.48 7.75 -6.27
C GLU A 108 4.68 8.10 -7.54
N MET A 109 4.34 7.10 -8.34
CA MET A 109 3.49 7.28 -9.52
C MET A 109 2.12 7.87 -9.14
N LEU A 110 1.45 7.29 -8.13
CA LEU A 110 0.15 7.76 -7.64
C LEU A 110 0.20 9.20 -7.10
N THR A 111 1.30 9.59 -6.46
CA THR A 111 1.52 10.97 -6.01
C THR A 111 1.50 11.95 -7.18
N SER A 112 2.07 11.55 -8.32
CA SER A 112 2.05 12.38 -9.54
C SER A 112 0.66 12.41 -10.19
N VAL A 113 -0.06 11.30 -10.16
CA VAL A 113 -1.47 11.27 -10.62
C VAL A 113 -2.32 12.24 -9.79
N ARG A 114 -2.12 12.30 -8.47
CA ARG A 114 -2.88 13.20 -7.58
C ARG A 114 -2.73 14.69 -7.92
N THR A 115 -1.61 15.12 -8.52
CA THR A 115 -1.43 16.54 -8.90
C THR A 115 -2.23 16.90 -10.15
N LEU A 116 -2.38 15.95 -11.08
CA LEU A 116 -3.11 16.17 -12.34
C LEU A 116 -4.63 16.12 -12.19
N VAL A 117 -5.13 15.45 -11.16
CA VAL A 117 -6.59 15.28 -10.97
C VAL A 117 -7.32 16.61 -10.77
N PRO A 118 -6.90 17.51 -9.86
CA PRO A 118 -7.51 18.83 -9.68
C PRO A 118 -7.42 19.67 -10.95
N LEU A 119 -6.24 19.68 -11.60
CA LEU A 119 -6.01 20.43 -12.83
C LEU A 119 -6.99 20.01 -13.94
N ALA A 120 -7.18 18.70 -14.12
CA ALA A 120 -8.12 18.16 -15.08
C ALA A 120 -9.58 18.52 -14.75
N ALA A 121 -9.96 18.57 -13.47
CA ALA A 121 -11.31 18.91 -13.04
C ALA A 121 -11.60 20.41 -13.25
N ARG A 122 -10.75 21.26 -12.68
CA ARG A 122 -10.83 22.72 -12.73
C ARG A 122 -10.91 23.26 -14.16
N HIS A 123 -10.02 22.81 -15.04
CA HIS A 123 -9.95 23.34 -16.42
C HIS A 123 -11.07 22.84 -17.34
N ALA A 124 -11.90 21.88 -16.90
CA ALA A 124 -13.09 21.49 -17.67
C ALA A 124 -14.08 22.67 -17.81
N GLU A 125 -14.05 23.62 -16.88
CA GLU A 125 -14.94 24.78 -16.81
C GLU A 125 -14.71 25.82 -17.91
N TRP A 126 -13.55 25.84 -18.59
CA TRP A 126 -13.29 26.77 -19.70
C TRP A 126 -14.32 26.69 -20.83
N ARG A 127 -15.02 25.57 -20.96
CA ARG A 127 -16.15 25.40 -21.88
C ARG A 127 -17.37 26.27 -21.55
N HIS A 128 -17.50 26.70 -20.30
CA HIS A 128 -18.59 27.52 -19.78
C HIS A 128 -18.21 29.01 -19.69
N VAL A 129 -16.93 29.35 -19.81
CA VAL A 129 -16.43 30.73 -19.80
C VAL A 129 -16.70 31.39 -21.16
N ASP A 130 -17.95 31.73 -21.44
CA ASP A 130 -18.39 32.38 -22.69
C ASP A 130 -19.17 33.68 -22.41
N ALA A 131 -19.59 34.37 -23.47
CA ALA A 131 -20.29 35.64 -23.36
C ALA A 131 -21.64 35.56 -22.62
N CYS A 132 -22.29 34.39 -22.60
CA CYS A 132 -23.56 34.19 -21.90
C CYS A 132 -23.32 34.08 -20.39
N THR A 133 -22.34 33.29 -19.98
CA THR A 133 -22.05 33.08 -18.55
C THR A 133 -21.32 34.26 -17.91
N CYS A 134 -20.66 35.11 -18.71
CA CYS A 134 -19.95 36.29 -18.23
C CYS A 134 -20.77 37.59 -18.35
N ASP A 135 -22.09 37.50 -18.54
CA ASP A 135 -22.98 38.64 -18.82
C ASP A 135 -23.08 39.64 -17.65
N ASP A 136 -22.91 39.15 -16.41
CA ASP A 136 -22.92 39.93 -15.18
C ASP A 136 -21.69 40.84 -15.01
N GLY A 137 -20.70 40.74 -15.91
CA GLY A 137 -19.48 41.54 -15.92
C GLY A 137 -18.47 41.19 -14.83
N THR A 138 -18.68 40.10 -14.08
CA THR A 138 -17.77 39.66 -13.02
C THR A 138 -16.50 38.98 -13.56
N VAL A 139 -16.59 38.40 -14.76
CA VAL A 139 -15.48 37.78 -15.49
C VAL A 139 -15.38 38.43 -16.87
N VAL A 140 -14.17 38.73 -17.32
CA VAL A 140 -13.95 39.26 -18.67
C VAL A 140 -14.09 38.12 -19.68
N VAL A 141 -14.83 38.35 -20.78
CA VAL A 141 -15.00 37.36 -21.84
C VAL A 141 -13.64 37.12 -22.53
N PRO A 142 -13.08 35.90 -22.45
CA PRO A 142 -11.80 35.59 -23.09
C PRO A 142 -11.99 35.32 -24.60
N PRO A 143 -10.93 35.50 -25.42
CA PRO A 143 -10.91 35.04 -26.80
C PRO A 143 -11.16 33.52 -26.89
N GLU A 144 -11.73 33.08 -28.03
CA GLU A 144 -11.99 31.66 -28.26
C GLU A 144 -10.71 30.81 -28.16
N SER A 145 -9.59 31.29 -28.70
CA SER A 145 -8.29 30.60 -28.63
C SER A 145 -7.86 30.29 -27.19
N MET A 146 -8.03 31.23 -26.26
CA MET A 146 -7.71 31.04 -24.84
C MET A 146 -8.61 29.98 -24.20
N ARG A 147 -9.92 30.00 -24.51
CA ARG A 147 -10.85 28.97 -24.03
C ARG A 147 -10.46 27.59 -24.52
N LEU A 148 -10.05 27.47 -25.78
CA LEU A 148 -9.58 26.21 -26.37
C LEU A 148 -8.30 25.72 -25.70
N THR A 149 -7.35 26.61 -25.39
CA THR A 149 -6.15 26.26 -24.62
C THR A 149 -6.52 25.75 -23.22
N GLY A 150 -7.46 26.39 -22.53
CA GLY A 150 -7.97 25.93 -21.23
C GLY A 150 -8.66 24.56 -21.30
N ILE A 151 -9.51 24.34 -22.29
CA ILE A 151 -10.14 23.03 -22.55
C ILE A 151 -9.07 21.96 -22.84
N ALA A 152 -8.08 22.30 -23.66
CA ALA A 152 -6.99 21.40 -24.02
C ALA A 152 -6.12 21.03 -22.82
N LEU A 153 -5.90 21.93 -21.86
CA LEU A 153 -5.17 21.64 -20.63
C LEU A 153 -5.89 20.56 -19.80
N SER A 154 -7.22 20.69 -19.62
CA SER A 154 -8.02 19.65 -18.96
C SER A 154 -7.98 18.31 -19.72
N GLY A 155 -8.02 18.37 -21.06
CA GLY A 155 -7.89 17.20 -21.93
C GLY A 155 -6.55 16.49 -21.80
N ALA A 156 -5.45 17.23 -21.91
CA ALA A 156 -4.09 16.71 -21.82
C ALA A 156 -3.81 16.11 -20.44
N ALA A 157 -4.17 16.79 -19.35
CA ALA A 157 -4.03 16.27 -17.99
C ALA A 157 -4.84 14.98 -17.79
N SER A 158 -6.08 14.95 -18.32
CA SER A 158 -6.89 13.73 -18.30
C SER A 158 -6.22 12.60 -19.08
N LEU A 159 -5.76 12.85 -20.30
CA LEU A 159 -5.13 11.85 -21.16
C LEU A 159 -3.83 11.30 -20.55
N ALA A 160 -3.01 12.14 -19.90
CA ALA A 160 -1.80 11.70 -19.21
C ALA A 160 -2.09 10.66 -18.11
N MET A 161 -3.20 10.83 -17.37
CA MET A 161 -3.66 9.85 -16.39
C MET A 161 -4.18 8.55 -17.06
N TYR A 162 -4.93 8.67 -18.16
CA TYR A 162 -5.40 7.50 -18.93
C TYR A 162 -4.24 6.71 -19.53
N ASP A 163 -3.22 7.38 -20.08
CA ASP A 163 -2.03 6.76 -20.64
C ASP A 163 -1.20 6.07 -19.57
N THR A 164 -1.12 6.67 -18.37
CA THR A 164 -0.47 6.04 -17.22
C THR A 164 -1.16 4.72 -16.87
N TYR A 165 -2.49 4.71 -16.82
CA TYR A 165 -3.25 3.49 -16.62
C TYR A 165 -3.00 2.48 -17.75
N LEU A 166 -3.14 2.88 -19.01
CA LEU A 166 -3.02 1.99 -20.17
C LEU A 166 -1.64 1.31 -20.21
N LEU A 167 -0.57 2.06 -19.94
CA LEU A 167 0.80 1.57 -20.03
C LEU A 167 1.25 0.74 -18.82
N ASN A 168 0.59 0.87 -17.65
CA ASN A 168 1.06 0.26 -16.40
C ASN A 168 0.09 -0.77 -15.83
N CYS A 169 -1.21 -0.51 -15.86
CA CYS A 169 -2.18 -1.39 -15.23
C CYS A 169 -2.32 -2.73 -15.99
N GLU A 170 -2.12 -2.75 -17.31
CA GLU A 170 -2.08 -4.02 -18.07
C GLU A 170 -0.97 -4.96 -17.55
N LEU A 171 0.18 -4.40 -17.14
CA LEU A 171 1.30 -5.18 -16.60
C LEU A 171 0.97 -5.80 -15.23
N VAL A 172 0.04 -5.20 -14.49
CA VAL A 172 -0.34 -5.58 -13.12
C VAL A 172 -1.57 -6.49 -13.10
N ILE A 173 -2.63 -6.17 -13.85
CA ILE A 173 -3.92 -6.89 -13.82
C ILE A 173 -3.76 -8.36 -14.18
N GLY A 174 -2.87 -8.66 -15.13
CA GLY A 174 -2.60 -10.04 -15.56
C GLY A 174 -1.71 -10.85 -14.61
N HIS A 175 -1.25 -10.28 -13.49
CA HIS A 175 -0.30 -10.93 -12.58
C HIS A 175 -0.78 -10.90 -11.13
N GLU A 176 -1.47 -11.95 -10.71
CA GLU A 176 -2.16 -12.04 -9.42
C GLU A 176 -1.29 -11.67 -8.22
N ALA A 177 -0.06 -12.22 -8.15
CA ALA A 177 0.85 -11.94 -7.03
C ALA A 177 1.24 -10.46 -6.91
N ILE A 178 1.43 -9.76 -8.03
CA ILE A 178 1.82 -8.33 -8.05
C ILE A 178 0.61 -7.48 -7.67
N ARG A 179 -0.55 -7.79 -8.25
CA ARG A 179 -1.81 -7.11 -7.91
C ARG A 179 -2.12 -7.24 -6.42
N HIS A 180 -1.98 -8.44 -5.86
CA HIS A 180 -2.19 -8.70 -4.45
C HIS A 180 -1.20 -7.90 -3.58
N ALA A 181 0.10 -7.94 -3.89
CA ALA A 181 1.12 -7.21 -3.15
C ALA A 181 0.90 -5.68 -3.12
N LEU A 182 0.36 -5.10 -4.19
CA LEU A 182 0.05 -3.67 -4.27
C LEU A 182 -1.27 -3.30 -3.56
N ASN A 183 -2.26 -4.20 -3.55
CA ASN A 183 -3.54 -3.98 -2.88
C ASN A 183 -3.49 -4.19 -1.36
N GLN A 184 -2.47 -4.86 -0.83
CA GLN A 184 -2.22 -4.91 0.62
C GLN A 184 -1.89 -3.54 1.25
N GLY A 185 -1.58 -2.53 0.44
CA GLY A 185 -1.18 -1.22 0.91
C GLY A 185 0.17 -1.21 1.65
N ASP A 186 0.58 -0.01 2.06
CA ASP A 186 1.85 0.22 2.74
C ASP A 186 1.78 1.45 3.66
N ALA A 187 1.69 1.22 4.97
CA ALA A 187 1.57 2.28 5.97
C ALA A 187 2.81 3.17 6.07
N GLY A 188 3.98 2.69 5.62
CA GLY A 188 5.20 3.49 5.59
C GLY A 188 5.25 4.52 4.48
N LEU A 189 4.38 4.36 3.48
CA LEU A 189 4.29 5.20 2.30
C LEU A 189 2.94 5.92 2.22
N ASP A 190 2.13 5.86 3.28
CA ASP A 190 0.74 6.33 3.31
C ASP A 190 -0.07 5.81 2.12
N LEU A 191 0.17 4.55 1.74
CA LEU A 191 -0.51 3.86 0.66
C LEU A 191 -1.65 3.00 1.24
N PRO A 192 -2.94 3.34 0.99
CA PRO A 192 -4.05 2.54 1.51
C PRO A 192 -4.15 1.17 0.81
N GLU A 193 -4.99 0.29 1.33
CA GLU A 193 -5.40 -0.94 0.64
C GLU A 193 -6.20 -0.63 -0.64
N ASP A 194 -6.33 -1.64 -1.51
CA ASP A 194 -7.17 -1.64 -2.73
C ASP A 194 -6.90 -0.50 -3.74
N GLN A 195 -5.69 0.06 -3.73
CA GLN A 195 -5.33 1.19 -4.59
C GLN A 195 -5.31 0.83 -6.08
N VAL A 196 -4.92 -0.40 -6.44
CA VAL A 196 -5.00 -0.84 -7.85
C VAL A 196 -6.47 -0.80 -8.29
N ASP A 197 -7.37 -1.36 -7.49
CA ASP A 197 -8.80 -1.39 -7.82
C ASP A 197 -9.44 0.00 -7.82
N ALA A 198 -8.97 0.91 -6.96
CA ALA A 198 -9.42 2.30 -7.00
C ALA A 198 -8.99 3.04 -8.27
N VAL A 199 -7.75 2.82 -8.72
CA VAL A 199 -7.26 3.33 -10.01
C VAL A 199 -8.08 2.75 -11.16
N MET A 200 -8.38 1.45 -11.13
CA MET A 200 -9.28 0.78 -12.09
C MET A 200 -10.66 1.43 -12.14
N ARG A 201 -11.31 1.61 -10.98
CA ARG A 201 -12.64 2.26 -10.90
C ARG A 201 -12.62 3.67 -11.47
N SER A 202 -11.56 4.43 -11.20
CA SER A 202 -11.39 5.78 -11.72
C SER A 202 -11.22 5.83 -13.23
N TYR A 203 -10.40 4.94 -13.80
CA TYR A 203 -10.25 4.80 -15.25
C TYR A 203 -11.57 4.39 -15.95
N LEU A 204 -12.37 3.56 -15.27
CA LEU A 204 -13.67 3.14 -15.76
C LEU A 204 -14.77 4.20 -15.56
N SER A 205 -14.50 5.28 -14.81
CA SER A 205 -15.49 6.29 -14.45
C SER A 205 -16.11 6.97 -15.67
N TYR A 206 -17.44 6.91 -15.75
CA TYR A 206 -18.21 7.53 -16.83
C TYR A 206 -18.02 9.05 -16.86
N GLY A 207 -18.08 9.72 -15.70
CA GLY A 207 -17.93 11.18 -15.62
C GLY A 207 -16.60 11.66 -16.22
N ARG A 208 -15.50 11.05 -15.79
CA ARG A 208 -14.14 11.37 -16.27
C ARG A 208 -13.98 11.09 -17.76
N ARG A 209 -14.55 10.01 -18.28
CA ARG A 209 -14.56 9.76 -19.73
C ARG A 209 -15.33 10.79 -20.52
N THR A 210 -16.51 11.19 -20.02
CA THR A 210 -17.28 12.22 -20.72
C THR A 210 -16.54 13.54 -20.78
N ARG A 211 -15.70 13.87 -19.79
CA ARG A 211 -14.80 15.04 -19.85
C ARG A 211 -13.84 14.96 -21.02
N VAL A 212 -13.12 13.84 -21.16
CA VAL A 212 -12.17 13.63 -22.28
C VAL A 212 -12.88 13.69 -23.63
N HIS A 213 -14.02 13.00 -23.79
CA HIS A 213 -14.77 13.05 -25.05
C HIS A 213 -15.31 14.44 -25.37
N ARG A 214 -15.79 15.20 -24.37
CA ARG A 214 -16.24 16.59 -24.58
C ARG A 214 -15.07 17.46 -25.02
N CYS A 215 -13.92 17.38 -24.34
CA CYS A 215 -12.71 18.09 -24.73
C CYS A 215 -12.34 17.79 -26.20
N LEU A 216 -12.15 16.52 -26.56
CA LEU A 216 -11.74 16.13 -27.92
C LEU A 216 -12.76 16.58 -28.97
N ARG A 217 -14.05 16.48 -28.68
CA ARG A 217 -15.12 16.98 -29.55
C ARG A 217 -15.07 18.49 -29.71
N ASP A 218 -14.90 19.22 -28.62
CA ASP A 218 -14.89 20.69 -28.63
C ASP A 218 -13.66 21.21 -29.40
N LEU A 219 -12.48 20.59 -29.22
CA LEU A 219 -11.28 20.87 -30.02
C LEU A 219 -11.43 20.50 -31.51
N THR A 220 -12.09 19.37 -31.81
CA THR A 220 -12.36 18.96 -33.20
C THR A 220 -13.30 19.94 -33.90
N ARG A 221 -14.30 20.46 -33.18
CA ARG A 221 -15.26 21.44 -33.71
C ARG A 221 -14.63 22.80 -33.97
N ALA A 222 -13.63 23.19 -33.18
CA ALA A 222 -12.88 24.43 -33.39
C ALA A 222 -12.10 24.43 -34.71
N GLY A 223 -11.82 23.26 -35.30
CA GLY A 223 -11.22 23.15 -36.63
C GLY A 223 -9.92 23.92 -36.75
N GLU A 224 -9.83 24.79 -37.76
CA GLU A 224 -8.64 25.60 -38.05
C GLU A 224 -8.23 26.49 -36.85
N THR A 225 -9.19 27.08 -36.12
CA THR A 225 -8.90 27.90 -34.93
C THR A 225 -8.02 27.18 -33.92
N TRP A 226 -8.16 25.86 -33.79
CA TRP A 226 -7.31 25.03 -32.92
C TRP A 226 -6.07 24.49 -33.64
N THR A 227 -6.22 24.00 -34.88
CA THR A 227 -5.13 23.28 -35.57
C THR A 227 -4.04 24.19 -36.12
N THR A 228 -4.36 25.45 -36.44
CA THR A 228 -3.42 26.44 -36.99
C THR A 228 -2.98 27.48 -35.96
N SER A 229 -3.39 27.36 -34.70
CA SER A 229 -2.90 28.25 -33.64
C SER A 229 -1.38 28.15 -33.49
N ASP A 230 -0.73 29.31 -33.55
CA ASP A 230 0.71 29.52 -33.36
C ASP A 230 1.08 29.83 -31.89
N ASP A 231 0.09 29.90 -30.99
CA ASP A 231 0.35 30.05 -29.56
C ASP A 231 1.14 28.86 -29.03
N ALA A 232 2.24 29.13 -28.33
CA ALA A 232 3.17 28.09 -27.89
C ALA A 232 2.51 27.10 -26.92
N HIS A 233 1.60 27.57 -26.04
CA HIS A 233 0.89 26.72 -25.10
C HIS A 233 -0.13 25.82 -25.83
N ALA A 234 -0.88 26.37 -26.78
CA ALA A 234 -1.79 25.60 -27.64
C ALA A 234 -1.04 24.54 -28.46
N VAL A 235 0.11 24.89 -29.06
CA VAL A 235 0.98 23.96 -29.81
C VAL A 235 1.44 22.81 -28.91
N PHE A 236 1.92 23.12 -27.70
CA PHE A 236 2.34 22.12 -26.72
C PHE A 236 1.22 21.15 -26.37
N LEU A 237 0.05 21.66 -25.97
CA LEU A 237 -1.09 20.83 -25.57
C LEU A 237 -1.65 20.01 -26.74
N ARG A 238 -1.70 20.59 -27.94
CA ARG A 238 -2.08 19.89 -29.18
C ARG A 238 -1.18 18.71 -29.45
N THR A 239 0.13 18.88 -29.25
CA THR A 239 1.11 17.81 -29.43
C THR A 239 0.86 16.69 -28.42
N ARG A 240 0.69 17.01 -27.13
CA ARG A 240 0.40 16.03 -26.07
C ARG A 240 -0.87 15.24 -26.32
N ILE A 241 -1.95 15.92 -26.73
CA ILE A 241 -3.23 15.26 -27.05
C ILE A 241 -3.10 14.33 -28.25
N ASN A 242 -2.38 14.75 -29.31
CA ASN A 242 -2.21 13.95 -30.52
C ASN A 242 -1.29 12.73 -30.32
N ASP A 243 -0.29 12.87 -29.45
CA ASP A 243 0.66 11.80 -29.15
C ASP A 243 0.09 10.76 -28.18
N SER A 244 -0.94 11.12 -27.40
CA SER A 244 -1.60 10.24 -26.43
C SER A 244 -2.17 8.96 -27.08
N PRO A 245 -1.70 7.77 -26.67
CA PRO A 245 -2.30 6.49 -27.05
C PRO A 245 -3.78 6.39 -26.66
N SER A 246 -4.14 6.83 -25.46
CA SER A 246 -5.53 6.83 -24.98
C SER A 246 -6.41 7.78 -25.77
N GLY A 247 -5.86 8.92 -26.21
CA GLY A 247 -6.56 9.86 -27.09
C GLY A 247 -6.99 9.20 -28.40
N LYS A 248 -6.09 8.42 -29.01
CA LYS A 248 -6.38 7.65 -30.23
C LYS A 248 -7.46 6.58 -30.02
N LEU A 249 -7.47 5.91 -28.86
CA LEU A 249 -8.49 4.91 -28.54
C LEU A 249 -9.88 5.53 -28.27
N LEU A 250 -9.90 6.65 -27.54
CA LEU A 250 -11.14 7.32 -27.13
C LEU A 250 -11.78 8.16 -28.24
N THR A 251 -11.07 8.51 -29.31
CA THR A 251 -11.70 9.13 -30.50
C THR A 251 -12.53 8.14 -31.31
N VAL A 252 -12.11 6.87 -31.37
CA VAL A 252 -12.77 5.82 -32.18
C VAL A 252 -13.98 5.20 -31.48
N THR A 253 -13.96 5.10 -30.15
CA THR A 253 -15.01 4.40 -29.40
C THR A 253 -15.49 5.19 -28.16
N ARG A 254 -16.81 5.40 -28.05
CA ARG A 254 -17.46 5.89 -26.81
C ARG A 254 -17.70 4.79 -25.78
N ARG A 255 -17.68 3.52 -26.21
CA ARG A 255 -17.83 2.32 -25.38
C ARG A 255 -16.48 1.62 -25.35
N ILE A 256 -16.07 1.17 -24.17
CA ILE A 256 -14.82 0.40 -24.03
C ILE A 256 -14.95 -0.87 -24.87
N PRO A 257 -14.07 -1.13 -25.86
CA PRO A 257 -13.96 -2.46 -26.45
C PRO A 257 -13.19 -3.35 -25.48
N LEU A 258 -13.80 -3.64 -24.32
CA LEU A 258 -13.22 -4.49 -23.27
C LEU A 258 -12.89 -5.91 -23.78
N HIS A 259 -13.51 -6.31 -24.89
CA HIS A 259 -13.29 -7.58 -25.60
C HIS A 259 -12.11 -7.55 -26.58
N GLN A 260 -11.61 -6.38 -26.99
CA GLN A 260 -10.41 -6.28 -27.84
C GLN A 260 -9.14 -6.08 -27.02
N ALA A 261 -9.28 -5.66 -25.75
CA ALA A 261 -8.21 -5.49 -24.78
C ALA A 261 -8.21 -6.60 -23.70
N ALA A 262 -8.63 -7.84 -24.03
CA ALA A 262 -8.46 -8.98 -23.13
C ALA A 262 -8.89 -10.35 -23.69
N PRO A 263 -8.06 -11.37 -23.38
CA PRO A 263 -8.56 -12.50 -22.58
C PRO A 263 -8.44 -12.29 -21.06
N ALA A 264 -7.65 -11.31 -20.57
CA ALA A 264 -7.33 -11.16 -19.13
C ALA A 264 -8.22 -10.19 -18.31
N GLY A 265 -8.96 -9.28 -18.94
CA GLY A 265 -9.81 -8.25 -18.31
C GLY A 265 -11.27 -8.64 -18.09
N TRP A 266 -11.73 -9.77 -18.66
CA TRP A 266 -13.10 -10.29 -18.47
C TRP A 266 -13.29 -11.02 -17.14
N THR A 267 -12.20 -11.46 -16.51
CA THR A 267 -12.22 -12.11 -15.20
C THR A 267 -12.51 -11.14 -14.05
N LEU A 268 -12.15 -9.86 -14.16
CA LEU A 268 -12.36 -8.87 -13.09
C LEU A 268 -13.80 -8.37 -12.95
N LEU A 269 -14.56 -8.27 -14.06
CA LEU A 269 -15.95 -7.79 -14.03
C LEU A 269 -16.95 -8.88 -13.62
N THR A 270 -16.57 -10.15 -13.75
CA THR A 270 -17.40 -11.28 -13.33
C THR A 270 -17.07 -11.79 -11.93
N SER A 271 -15.86 -11.50 -11.40
CA SER A 271 -15.51 -11.85 -10.02
C SER A 271 -16.30 -11.04 -9.00
N ASP A 272 -16.52 -9.74 -9.22
CA ASP A 272 -17.26 -8.88 -8.27
C ASP A 272 -18.77 -9.13 -8.24
N LEU A 273 -19.34 -9.62 -9.35
CA LEU A 273 -20.75 -10.05 -9.39
C LEU A 273 -20.94 -11.47 -8.84
N ARG A 274 -19.90 -12.32 -8.86
CA ARG A 274 -19.90 -13.62 -8.19
C ARG A 274 -19.69 -13.50 -6.69
N THR A 275 -18.80 -12.63 -6.20
CA THR A 275 -18.66 -12.39 -4.74
C THR A 275 -19.92 -11.82 -4.12
N LEU A 276 -20.73 -11.04 -4.85
CA LEU A 276 -22.07 -10.64 -4.41
C LEU A 276 -23.10 -11.79 -4.39
N GLY A 277 -22.95 -12.80 -5.23
CA GLY A 277 -23.81 -14.01 -5.26
C GLY A 277 -23.36 -15.12 -4.30
N ASP A 278 -22.05 -15.28 -4.09
CA ASP A 278 -21.44 -16.31 -3.25
C ASP A 278 -21.51 -15.94 -1.75
N ASN A 279 -21.63 -14.64 -1.43
CA ASN A 279 -21.97 -14.17 -0.09
C ASN A 279 -23.38 -14.58 0.38
N VAL A 280 -24.21 -15.14 -0.51
CA VAL A 280 -25.52 -15.73 -0.15
C VAL A 280 -25.43 -17.25 0.02
N VAL A 281 -24.37 -17.91 -0.46
CA VAL A 281 -24.25 -19.39 -0.48
C VAL A 281 -23.16 -19.92 0.47
N GLY A 282 -22.23 -19.09 0.93
CA GLY A 282 -21.13 -19.46 1.85
C GLY A 282 -21.42 -19.35 3.36
N GLY A 283 -22.68 -19.12 3.76
CA GLY A 283 -23.06 -18.75 5.14
C GLY A 283 -22.97 -19.84 6.23
N THR A 284 -22.18 -20.91 6.06
CA THR A 284 -22.18 -22.06 7.00
C THR A 284 -20.81 -22.46 7.59
N SER A 285 -19.68 -21.88 7.18
CA SER A 285 -18.34 -22.26 7.68
C SER A 285 -17.72 -21.31 8.73
N GLN A 286 -18.20 -20.08 8.87
CA GLN A 286 -17.66 -19.09 9.84
C GLN A 286 -17.85 -19.46 11.33
N GLY A 287 -18.73 -20.43 11.63
CA GLY A 287 -19.08 -20.80 13.00
C GLY A 287 -18.11 -21.75 13.70
N PHE A 288 -17.24 -22.47 12.98
CA PHE A 288 -16.43 -23.54 13.58
C PHE A 288 -14.97 -23.16 13.88
N GLY A 289 -14.36 -22.25 13.11
CA GLY A 289 -12.97 -21.79 13.34
C GLY A 289 -12.83 -20.79 14.50
N ASN A 290 -13.86 -19.97 14.74
CA ASN A 290 -13.82 -18.89 15.74
C ASN A 290 -13.85 -19.36 17.21
N VAL A 291 -14.31 -20.58 17.48
CA VAL A 291 -14.51 -21.14 18.83
C VAL A 291 -13.29 -21.92 19.33
N ILE A 292 -12.49 -22.46 18.42
CA ILE A 292 -11.37 -23.37 18.71
C ILE A 292 -10.11 -22.60 19.17
N GLY A 293 -9.90 -21.37 18.69
CA GLY A 293 -8.67 -20.60 18.97
C GLY A 293 -8.53 -19.98 20.36
N LEU A 294 -9.58 -19.99 21.19
CA LEU A 294 -9.57 -19.37 22.54
C LEU A 294 -9.29 -20.37 23.67
N VAL A 295 -9.12 -21.66 23.35
CA VAL A 295 -8.93 -22.71 24.35
C VAL A 295 -7.44 -22.87 24.64
N ALA A 296 -6.97 -22.18 25.68
CA ALA A 296 -5.69 -22.44 26.32
C ALA A 296 -5.93 -23.29 27.58
N THR A 297 -5.31 -24.46 27.68
CA THR A 297 -5.51 -25.35 28.83
C THR A 297 -4.72 -24.94 30.07
N ARG A 298 -3.65 -24.16 29.87
CA ARG A 298 -2.79 -23.59 30.92
C ARG A 298 -2.06 -22.34 30.42
N ARG A 299 -1.30 -21.69 31.31
CA ARG A 299 -0.27 -20.70 30.96
C ARG A 299 1.01 -21.39 30.52
N GLY A 300 1.82 -20.70 29.71
CA GLY A 300 3.14 -21.15 29.29
C GLY A 300 4.13 -21.23 30.44
N LYS A 301 5.16 -22.06 30.29
CA LYS A 301 6.17 -22.28 31.34
C LYS A 301 7.08 -21.09 31.58
N LEU A 302 7.28 -20.24 30.58
CA LEU A 302 8.08 -19.00 30.72
C LEU A 302 7.24 -17.81 31.22
N PHE A 303 5.93 -18.00 31.45
CA PHE A 303 5.03 -16.90 31.78
C PHE A 303 5.16 -16.44 33.24
N GLY A 304 5.35 -15.13 33.42
CA GLY A 304 5.26 -14.48 34.74
C GLY A 304 6.49 -14.65 35.63
N ASP A 305 7.58 -15.22 35.12
CA ASP A 305 8.88 -15.25 35.79
C ASP A 305 9.71 -14.03 35.36
N ALA A 306 9.85 -13.06 36.29
CA ALA A 306 10.56 -11.82 36.03
C ALA A 306 12.07 -12.03 35.81
N GLN A 307 12.67 -13.10 36.37
CA GLN A 307 14.09 -13.38 36.16
C GLN A 307 14.31 -13.87 34.73
N ILE A 308 13.49 -14.82 34.27
CA ILE A 308 13.53 -15.33 32.89
C ILE A 308 13.29 -14.19 31.89
N GLU A 309 12.30 -13.33 32.13
CA GLU A 309 12.04 -12.18 31.26
C GLU A 309 13.24 -11.23 31.18
N ASN A 310 13.89 -10.94 32.31
CA ASN A 310 15.08 -10.08 32.35
C ASN A 310 16.28 -10.72 31.66
N ASP A 311 16.49 -12.02 31.84
CA ASP A 311 17.58 -12.77 31.21
C ASP A 311 17.41 -12.75 29.68
N ILE A 312 16.21 -13.05 29.19
CA ILE A 312 15.87 -12.99 27.76
C ILE A 312 16.00 -11.55 27.24
N ARG A 313 15.47 -10.55 27.95
CA ARG A 313 15.61 -9.16 27.51
C ARG A 313 17.08 -8.73 27.44
N GLY A 314 17.92 -9.15 28.40
CA GLY A 314 19.33 -8.79 28.44
C GLY A 314 20.12 -9.18 27.19
N VAL A 315 19.69 -10.23 26.49
CA VAL A 315 20.37 -10.73 25.28
C VAL A 315 19.74 -10.26 23.97
N LEU A 316 18.46 -9.88 23.98
CA LEU A 316 17.74 -9.44 22.78
C LEU A 316 18.31 -8.14 22.19
N ARG A 317 18.34 -8.06 20.86
CA ARG A 317 18.74 -6.88 20.07
C ARG A 317 17.70 -6.59 18.98
N PRO A 318 17.46 -5.33 18.60
CA PRO A 318 16.52 -5.01 17.52
C PRO A 318 16.85 -5.77 16.23
N GLY A 319 15.86 -6.37 15.59
CA GLY A 319 16.04 -7.25 14.43
C GLY A 319 16.36 -8.71 14.80
N ASP A 320 16.13 -9.13 16.04
CA ASP A 320 16.08 -10.56 16.38
C ASP A 320 14.72 -11.14 16.01
N ILE A 321 14.72 -12.40 15.56
CA ILE A 321 13.52 -13.17 15.23
C ILE A 321 13.21 -14.08 16.42
N LEU A 322 11.99 -14.03 16.91
CA LEU A 322 11.52 -14.84 18.03
C LEU A 322 10.65 -15.98 17.51
N LEU A 323 11.00 -17.21 17.86
CA LEU A 323 10.23 -18.42 17.56
C LEU A 323 9.48 -18.86 18.81
N GLU A 324 8.20 -19.19 18.68
CA GLU A 324 7.33 -19.58 19.80
C GLU A 324 6.74 -20.98 19.60
N LYS A 325 6.69 -21.75 20.71
CA LYS A 325 5.87 -22.97 20.84
C LYS A 325 4.82 -22.80 21.95
N THR A 326 3.56 -23.11 21.62
CA THR A 326 2.46 -23.13 22.60
C THR A 326 1.61 -24.39 22.54
N PRO A 327 2.11 -25.55 23.00
CA PRO A 327 1.40 -26.82 22.85
C PRO A 327 0.09 -26.89 23.65
N PHE A 328 -0.11 -25.95 24.57
CA PHE A 328 -1.33 -25.76 25.37
C PHE A 328 -2.39 -24.89 24.69
N ARG A 329 -2.08 -24.26 23.54
CA ARG A 329 -3.06 -23.57 22.69
C ARG A 329 -3.52 -24.51 21.58
N LEU A 330 -4.83 -24.53 21.32
CA LEU A 330 -5.39 -25.46 20.35
C LEU A 330 -4.95 -25.17 18.91
N THR A 331 -4.65 -23.90 18.57
CA THR A 331 -4.15 -23.48 17.24
C THR A 331 -2.78 -24.06 16.89
N ASP A 332 -1.87 -24.14 17.86
CA ASP A 332 -0.51 -24.64 17.70
C ASP A 332 -0.48 -26.13 17.28
N LYS A 333 -1.50 -26.91 17.65
CA LYS A 333 -1.66 -28.32 17.23
C LYS A 333 -2.01 -28.50 15.75
N PHE A 334 -2.49 -27.45 15.09
CA PHE A 334 -2.87 -27.48 13.68
C PHE A 334 -1.79 -26.91 12.76
N ILE A 335 -0.70 -26.35 13.31
CA ILE A 335 0.42 -25.83 12.55
C ILE A 335 1.47 -26.94 12.41
N PRO A 336 1.77 -27.41 11.19
CA PRO A 336 2.77 -28.46 10.99
C PRO A 336 4.17 -27.98 11.41
N GLY A 337 4.90 -28.84 12.12
CA GLY A 337 6.25 -28.56 12.60
C GLY A 337 6.34 -28.43 14.11
N HIS A 338 7.51 -28.03 14.60
CA HIS A 338 7.73 -27.72 16.00
C HIS A 338 7.16 -26.34 16.32
N TYR A 339 7.76 -25.26 15.82
CA TYR A 339 7.35 -23.89 16.15
C TYR A 339 6.00 -23.53 15.51
N GLY A 340 5.14 -22.91 16.31
CA GLY A 340 3.79 -22.50 15.90
C GLY A 340 3.69 -21.03 15.52
N HIS A 341 4.64 -20.20 15.93
CA HIS A 341 4.56 -18.74 15.72
C HIS A 341 5.95 -18.10 15.56
N VAL A 342 5.98 -16.95 14.90
CA VAL A 342 7.17 -16.12 14.72
C VAL A 342 6.85 -14.65 14.95
N ALA A 343 7.75 -13.94 15.63
CA ALA A 343 7.69 -12.51 15.84
C ALA A 343 9.06 -11.85 15.62
N ILE A 344 9.11 -10.53 15.63
CA ILE A 344 10.33 -9.75 15.47
C ILE A 344 10.50 -8.84 16.68
N TRP A 345 11.66 -8.90 17.33
CA TRP A 345 12.02 -7.96 18.39
C TRP A 345 12.58 -6.68 17.77
N ILE A 346 11.98 -5.52 18.02
CA ILE A 346 12.48 -4.21 17.58
C ILE A 346 13.05 -3.35 18.71
N GLY A 347 12.89 -3.78 19.96
CA GLY A 347 13.36 -3.03 21.12
C GLY A 347 12.37 -1.98 21.64
N GLY A 348 12.73 -1.37 22.77
CA GLY A 348 12.03 -0.22 23.33
C GLY A 348 12.74 1.09 23.02
N GLU A 349 12.34 2.18 23.69
CA GLU A 349 12.92 3.52 23.50
C GLU A 349 14.46 3.53 23.56
N ALA A 350 15.05 2.85 24.55
CA ALA A 350 16.51 2.84 24.73
C ALA A 350 17.23 2.21 23.53
N ASP A 351 16.73 1.09 23.00
CA ASP A 351 17.33 0.43 21.84
C ASP A 351 17.20 1.30 20.58
N LEU A 352 16.03 1.92 20.39
CA LEU A 352 15.76 2.76 19.22
C LEU A 352 16.54 4.09 19.26
N ARG A 353 16.81 4.64 20.44
CA ARG A 353 17.75 5.75 20.62
C ARG A 353 19.18 5.34 20.27
N ALA A 354 19.62 4.17 20.74
CA ALA A 354 20.95 3.64 20.42
C ALA A 354 21.15 3.42 18.91
N LEU A 355 20.08 3.07 18.19
CA LEU A 355 20.10 2.94 16.73
C LEU A 355 19.90 4.27 15.97
N ALA A 356 19.77 5.40 16.66
CA ALA A 356 19.43 6.71 16.09
C ALA A 356 18.12 6.68 15.28
N MET A 357 17.12 5.92 15.74
CA MET A 357 15.80 5.80 15.13
C MET A 357 14.69 6.49 15.91
N TRP A 358 14.96 6.97 17.13
CA TRP A 358 13.90 7.50 17.98
C TRP A 358 13.10 8.62 17.30
N ASP A 359 13.78 9.51 16.59
CA ASP A 359 13.13 10.63 15.90
C ASP A 359 12.55 10.25 14.51
N ASP A 360 12.61 8.99 14.09
CA ASP A 360 11.98 8.51 12.85
C ASP A 360 10.45 8.67 12.96
N PRO A 361 9.76 9.25 11.95
CA PRO A 361 8.32 9.46 12.00
C PRO A 361 7.50 8.19 12.28
N LEU A 362 7.95 7.03 11.78
CA LEU A 362 7.26 5.76 12.02
C LEU A 362 7.44 5.28 13.46
N VAL A 363 8.61 5.52 14.07
CA VAL A 363 8.82 5.25 15.51
C VAL A 363 7.97 6.20 16.35
N GLN A 364 7.94 7.48 16.00
CA GLN A 364 7.17 8.49 16.72
C GLN A 364 5.66 8.21 16.70
N LYS A 365 5.13 7.67 15.60
CA LYS A 365 3.73 7.20 15.52
C LYS A 365 3.36 6.15 16.59
N HIS A 366 4.35 5.40 17.07
CA HIS A 366 4.19 4.33 18.05
C HIS A 366 4.97 4.58 19.37
N ALA A 367 5.44 5.82 19.60
CA ALA A 367 6.33 6.13 20.73
C ALA A 367 5.76 5.72 22.09
N ALA A 368 4.45 5.88 22.31
CA ALA A 368 3.82 5.52 23.58
C ALA A 368 3.97 4.03 23.92
N ALA A 369 3.72 3.14 22.95
CA ALA A 369 3.88 1.69 23.13
C ALA A 369 5.36 1.31 23.33
N LEU A 370 6.25 1.90 22.53
CA LEU A 370 7.69 1.64 22.59
C LEU A 370 8.33 2.15 23.89
N THR A 371 7.81 3.24 24.45
CA THR A 371 8.20 3.76 25.77
C THR A 371 7.73 2.83 26.89
N ALA A 372 6.55 2.21 26.72
CA ALA A 372 6.02 1.23 27.66
C ALA A 372 6.76 -0.13 27.61
N GLY A 373 7.67 -0.31 26.64
CA GLY A 373 8.47 -1.53 26.48
C GLY A 373 7.88 -2.56 25.51
N ASP A 374 6.87 -2.18 24.73
CA ASP A 374 6.24 -3.04 23.72
C ASP A 374 7.16 -3.18 22.50
N GLY A 375 8.14 -4.07 22.61
CA GLY A 375 9.17 -4.26 21.59
C GLY A 375 8.97 -5.46 20.66
N VAL A 376 7.90 -6.25 20.83
CA VAL A 376 7.61 -7.41 19.96
C VAL A 376 6.62 -7.01 18.87
N VAL A 377 7.03 -7.08 17.62
CA VAL A 377 6.15 -6.98 16.45
C VAL A 377 5.68 -8.37 16.07
N GLU A 378 4.39 -8.63 16.18
CA GLU A 378 3.79 -9.94 15.91
C GLU A 378 2.46 -9.82 15.17
N ALA A 379 2.20 -10.76 14.25
CA ALA A 379 0.91 -10.91 13.61
C ALA A 379 0.04 -11.81 14.51
N LEU A 380 -1.01 -11.25 15.12
CA LEU A 380 -1.95 -11.96 15.97
C LEU A 380 -3.37 -11.79 15.46
N ARG A 381 -4.35 -12.41 16.13
CA ARG A 381 -5.76 -12.41 15.70
C ARG A 381 -6.31 -11.06 15.28
N ASP A 382 -6.00 -10.05 16.06
CA ASP A 382 -6.54 -8.71 15.90
C ASP A 382 -5.71 -7.87 14.90
N GLY A 383 -4.74 -8.49 14.23
CA GLY A 383 -3.81 -7.89 13.28
C GLY A 383 -2.36 -7.88 13.77
N VAL A 384 -1.50 -7.26 12.97
CA VAL A 384 -0.09 -7.03 13.32
C VAL A 384 0.00 -5.91 14.35
N GLN A 385 0.63 -6.17 15.49
CA GLN A 385 0.67 -5.24 16.63
C GLN A 385 2.02 -5.24 17.36
N LEU A 386 2.22 -4.18 18.15
CA LEU A 386 3.29 -4.11 19.16
C LEU A 386 2.83 -4.75 20.46
N SER A 387 3.73 -5.49 21.08
CA SER A 387 3.38 -6.36 22.21
C SER A 387 4.48 -6.34 23.27
N PRO A 388 4.11 -6.38 24.56
CA PRO A 388 5.08 -6.54 25.64
C PRO A 388 5.79 -7.90 25.53
N LEU A 389 7.08 -7.93 25.89
CA LEU A 389 7.85 -9.19 25.98
C LEU A 389 7.18 -10.17 26.94
N ALA A 390 6.77 -9.72 28.12
CA ALA A 390 6.02 -10.51 29.10
C ALA A 390 4.79 -11.25 28.51
N ARG A 391 4.09 -10.60 27.55
CA ARG A 391 2.93 -11.20 26.89
C ARG A 391 3.36 -12.29 25.91
N PHE A 392 4.39 -12.00 25.12
CA PHE A 392 4.97 -12.96 24.18
C PHE A 392 5.56 -14.18 24.91
N LEU A 393 6.14 -14.01 26.10
CA LEU A 393 6.70 -15.11 26.90
C LEU A 393 5.65 -16.03 27.56
N ASN A 394 4.36 -15.86 27.26
CA ASN A 394 3.35 -16.84 27.63
C ASN A 394 3.40 -18.09 26.72
N ILE A 395 4.54 -18.78 26.76
CA ILE A 395 4.99 -19.87 25.87
C ILE A 395 5.78 -20.93 26.66
N ASP A 396 6.04 -22.07 26.03
CA ASP A 396 6.89 -23.12 26.62
C ASP A 396 8.32 -23.13 26.08
N ASP A 397 8.44 -22.96 24.76
CA ASP A 397 9.73 -22.97 24.07
C ASP A 397 9.94 -21.65 23.34
N LEU A 398 11.17 -21.15 23.42
CA LEU A 398 11.62 -19.92 22.77
C LEU A 398 12.89 -20.22 21.98
N GLY A 399 12.92 -19.83 20.70
CA GLY A 399 14.16 -19.70 19.95
C GLY A 399 14.40 -18.24 19.59
N VAL A 400 15.61 -17.72 19.80
CA VAL A 400 16.01 -16.38 19.34
C VAL A 400 17.02 -16.51 18.23
N LEU A 401 16.66 -16.04 17.03
CA LEU A 401 17.55 -16.05 15.87
C LEU A 401 18.04 -14.63 15.56
N ARG A 402 19.30 -14.50 15.17
CA ARG A 402 19.91 -13.22 14.83
C ARG A 402 20.75 -13.32 13.58
N GLN A 403 20.68 -12.30 12.73
CA GLN A 403 21.64 -12.11 11.65
C GLN A 403 22.82 -11.25 12.17
N GLU A 404 23.91 -11.90 12.59
CA GLU A 404 25.06 -11.22 13.22
C GLU A 404 25.78 -10.25 12.29
N THR A 405 25.72 -10.48 10.98
CA THR A 405 26.40 -9.65 9.96
C THR A 405 25.63 -8.38 9.58
N LEU A 406 24.52 -8.06 10.24
CA LEU A 406 23.75 -6.85 9.97
C LEU A 406 24.48 -5.59 10.42
N SER A 407 24.69 -4.65 9.49
CA SER A 407 25.06 -3.28 9.82
C SER A 407 23.92 -2.56 10.53
N ASP A 408 24.23 -1.50 11.28
CA ASP A 408 23.20 -0.67 11.93
C ASP A 408 22.21 -0.10 10.92
N ALA A 409 22.66 0.25 9.71
CA ALA A 409 21.77 0.71 8.65
C ALA A 409 20.76 -0.37 8.23
N ALA A 410 21.21 -1.60 7.99
CA ALA A 410 20.33 -2.71 7.65
C ALA A 410 19.38 -3.07 8.81
N ARG A 411 19.85 -2.96 10.05
CA ARG A 411 19.04 -3.16 11.26
C ARG A 411 17.94 -2.10 11.38
N ARG A 412 18.25 -0.83 11.10
CA ARG A 412 17.26 0.24 11.03
C ARG A 412 16.19 -0.03 9.97
N ASP A 413 16.59 -0.54 8.81
CA ASP A 413 15.64 -0.87 7.75
C ASP A 413 14.72 -2.03 8.13
N ILE A 414 15.23 -3.05 8.83
CA ILE A 414 14.41 -4.13 9.40
C ILE A 414 13.37 -3.56 10.37
N VAL A 415 13.80 -2.74 11.33
CA VAL A 415 12.88 -2.09 12.29
C VAL A 415 11.82 -1.26 11.56
N ARG A 416 12.22 -0.46 10.57
CA ARG A 416 11.28 0.35 9.78
C ARG A 416 10.28 -0.54 9.03
N ARG A 417 10.72 -1.61 8.38
CA ARG A 417 9.84 -2.56 7.69
C ARG A 417 8.88 -3.27 8.64
N SER A 418 9.33 -3.62 9.86
CA SER A 418 8.46 -4.20 10.89
C SER A 418 7.35 -3.23 11.30
N LEU A 419 7.70 -1.97 11.57
CA LEU A 419 6.72 -0.94 11.92
C LEU A 419 5.71 -0.67 10.80
N ARG A 420 6.13 -0.78 9.52
CA ARG A 420 5.24 -0.65 8.35
C ARG A 420 4.15 -1.71 8.27
N GLN A 421 4.34 -2.85 8.94
CA GLN A 421 3.33 -3.92 8.95
C GLN A 421 2.23 -3.71 10.00
N LEU A 422 2.44 -2.82 10.98
CA LEU A 422 1.50 -2.62 12.08
C LEU A 422 0.11 -2.20 11.57
N GLY A 423 -0.93 -2.84 12.10
CA GLY A 423 -2.33 -2.60 11.75
C GLY A 423 -2.88 -3.45 10.59
N LYS A 424 -2.03 -4.19 9.86
CA LYS A 424 -2.50 -5.13 8.83
C LYS A 424 -3.30 -6.29 9.45
N ALA A 425 -4.39 -6.69 8.80
CA ALA A 425 -5.27 -7.76 9.29
C ALA A 425 -4.61 -9.16 9.22
N TYR A 426 -4.99 -10.05 10.14
CA TYR A 426 -4.43 -11.41 10.28
C TYR A 426 -5.26 -12.47 9.55
N ASP A 427 -4.60 -13.49 8.99
CA ASP A 427 -5.28 -14.60 8.33
C ASP A 427 -5.67 -15.76 9.25
N PHE A 428 -6.97 -15.91 9.52
CA PHE A 428 -7.52 -16.99 10.36
C PHE A 428 -7.72 -18.33 9.66
N ASN A 429 -7.71 -18.35 8.34
CA ASN A 429 -8.52 -19.35 7.64
C ASN A 429 -7.68 -20.31 6.78
N PHE A 430 -6.35 -20.13 6.72
CA PHE A 430 -5.47 -20.84 5.78
C PHE A 430 -6.10 -20.90 4.37
N ASP A 431 -6.85 -19.86 4.02
CA ASP A 431 -7.88 -19.91 2.98
C ASP A 431 -7.33 -19.27 1.72
N VAL A 432 -7.20 -20.13 0.72
CA VAL A 432 -6.26 -20.01 -0.39
C VAL A 432 -6.80 -19.10 -1.50
N GLU A 433 -7.81 -18.27 -1.23
CA GLU A 433 -8.45 -17.41 -2.25
C GLU A 433 -8.82 -15.97 -1.82
N THR A 434 -8.62 -15.52 -0.56
CA THR A 434 -8.91 -14.11 -0.18
C THR A 434 -7.66 -13.25 -0.01
N ALA A 435 -7.72 -11.97 -0.43
CA ALA A 435 -6.57 -11.13 -0.81
C ALA A 435 -6.11 -10.05 0.21
N ASN A 436 -6.47 -10.09 1.50
CA ASN A 436 -6.14 -8.99 2.44
C ASN A 436 -5.60 -9.46 3.81
N ARG A 437 -4.64 -10.40 3.89
CA ARG A 437 -4.23 -10.97 5.20
C ARG A 437 -2.76 -11.42 5.26
N ILE A 438 -2.08 -11.21 6.39
CA ILE A 438 -0.68 -11.64 6.64
C ILE A 438 -0.64 -12.77 7.69
N VAL A 439 0.19 -13.79 7.44
CA VAL A 439 0.55 -14.85 8.42
C VAL A 439 1.84 -14.49 9.17
N CYS A 440 2.03 -14.96 10.40
CA CYS A 440 3.19 -14.60 11.25
C CYS A 440 4.57 -14.87 10.62
N SER A 441 4.70 -15.88 9.77
CA SER A 441 5.92 -16.20 9.02
C SER A 441 6.08 -15.33 7.75
N GLU A 442 4.97 -14.83 7.18
CA GLU A 442 5.00 -13.85 6.09
C GLU A 442 5.49 -12.48 6.58
N LEU A 443 5.18 -12.11 7.83
CA LEU A 443 5.75 -10.91 8.47
C LEU A 443 7.29 -10.91 8.39
N VAL A 444 7.94 -12.03 8.75
CA VAL A 444 9.41 -12.17 8.66
C VAL A 444 9.89 -12.15 7.21
N TYR A 445 9.16 -12.81 6.31
CA TYR A 445 9.47 -12.83 4.88
C TYR A 445 9.48 -11.41 4.25
N GLN A 446 8.49 -10.59 4.58
CA GLN A 446 8.39 -9.21 4.08
C GLN A 446 9.43 -8.27 4.71
N VAL A 447 9.83 -8.50 5.96
CA VAL A 447 10.78 -7.64 6.69
C VAL A 447 12.24 -7.91 6.31
N TYR A 448 12.64 -9.18 6.16
CA TYR A 448 14.02 -9.57 5.87
C TYR A 448 14.23 -9.75 4.37
N THR A 449 14.35 -8.63 3.66
CA THR A 449 14.44 -8.59 2.20
C THR A 449 15.76 -9.07 1.61
N SER A 450 16.82 -9.19 2.42
CA SER A 450 18.14 -9.68 2.01
C SER A 450 18.34 -11.18 2.24
N LEU A 451 17.44 -11.83 2.98
CA LEU A 451 17.50 -13.27 3.24
C LEU A 451 16.70 -14.02 2.20
N MET A 452 17.26 -15.11 1.69
CA MET A 452 16.47 -16.06 0.92
C MET A 452 15.74 -16.95 1.92
N TRP A 453 14.43 -17.12 1.76
CA TRP A 453 13.62 -17.97 2.64
C TRP A 453 13.26 -19.28 1.95
N PRO A 454 13.24 -20.43 2.66
CA PRO A 454 12.70 -21.65 2.10
C PRO A 454 11.17 -21.49 2.09
N THR A 455 10.56 -21.65 0.91
CA THR A 455 9.10 -21.56 0.76
C THR A 455 8.58 -22.85 0.16
N ASP A 456 7.43 -23.32 0.62
CA ASP A 456 6.73 -24.46 0.04
C ASP A 456 5.55 -24.00 -0.81
N ARG A 457 5.08 -24.88 -1.71
CA ARG A 457 3.89 -24.60 -2.54
C ARG A 457 2.74 -25.49 -2.09
N THR A 458 1.68 -24.88 -1.56
CA THR A 458 0.48 -25.58 -1.10
C THR A 458 -0.74 -24.96 -1.80
N VAL A 459 -1.53 -25.79 -2.50
CA VAL A 459 -2.74 -25.38 -3.24
C VAL A 459 -2.50 -24.13 -4.12
N GLY A 460 -1.39 -24.14 -4.88
CA GLY A 460 -1.09 -23.07 -5.83
C GLY A 460 -0.44 -21.80 -5.26
N ARG A 461 -0.37 -21.62 -3.94
CA ARG A 461 0.28 -20.48 -3.27
C ARG A 461 1.59 -20.85 -2.60
N TRP A 462 2.49 -19.87 -2.47
CA TRP A 462 3.70 -20.01 -1.68
C TRP A 462 3.42 -19.73 -0.22
N THR A 463 3.91 -20.61 0.64
CA THR A 463 3.80 -20.47 2.09
C THR A 463 5.19 -20.58 2.72
N ILE A 464 5.35 -19.91 3.86
CA ILE A 464 6.50 -20.03 4.72
C ILE A 464 6.02 -20.47 6.10
N SER A 465 6.67 -21.44 6.75
CA SER A 465 6.34 -21.89 8.11
C SER A 465 7.34 -21.38 9.15
N PRO A 466 6.97 -21.31 10.44
CA PRO A 466 7.91 -20.99 11.51
C PRO A 466 9.15 -21.89 11.54
N ASP A 467 8.99 -23.20 11.29
CA ASP A 467 10.11 -24.14 11.20
C ASP A 467 11.03 -23.85 10.00
N GLN A 468 10.50 -23.37 8.87
CA GLN A 468 11.33 -22.93 7.75
C GLN A 468 12.17 -21.70 8.10
N VAL A 469 11.63 -20.80 8.91
CA VAL A 469 12.40 -19.68 9.49
C VAL A 469 13.48 -20.22 10.44
N ALA A 470 13.12 -21.13 11.35
CA ALA A 470 14.04 -21.75 12.31
C ALA A 470 15.20 -22.50 11.64
N LYS A 471 14.95 -23.20 10.52
CA LYS A 471 16.00 -23.88 9.74
C LYS A 471 17.11 -22.94 9.26
N ARG A 472 16.88 -21.62 9.18
CA ARG A 472 17.91 -20.65 8.80
C ARG A 472 19.01 -20.44 9.84
N CYS A 473 18.90 -21.02 11.04
CA CYS A 473 20.00 -21.05 12.01
C CYS A 473 20.83 -22.35 12.01
N LEU A 474 20.45 -23.34 11.19
CA LEU A 474 21.20 -24.59 11.04
C LEU A 474 22.45 -24.39 10.15
N PRO A 475 23.37 -25.37 10.06
CA PRO A 475 24.54 -25.26 9.20
C PRO A 475 24.18 -24.87 7.75
N MET A 476 24.94 -23.95 7.15
CA MET A 476 24.67 -23.27 5.86
C MET A 476 23.52 -22.23 5.90
N GLY A 477 22.91 -22.02 7.06
CA GLY A 477 21.97 -20.94 7.32
C GLY A 477 22.64 -19.56 7.44
N GLN A 478 21.83 -18.51 7.36
CA GLN A 478 22.29 -17.10 7.44
C GLN A 478 22.01 -16.46 8.82
N LEU A 479 21.41 -17.21 9.74
CA LEU A 479 21.09 -16.78 11.09
C LEU A 479 21.90 -17.56 12.12
N THR A 480 22.10 -16.95 13.28
CA THR A 480 22.71 -17.56 14.46
C THR A 480 21.63 -17.78 15.50
N LEU A 481 21.62 -18.95 16.14
CA LEU A 481 20.80 -19.21 17.31
C LEU A 481 21.46 -18.56 18.54
N VAL A 482 20.82 -17.54 19.08
CA VAL A 482 21.34 -16.74 20.21
C VAL A 482 20.88 -17.34 21.54
N GLU A 483 19.62 -17.74 21.62
CA GLU A 483 19.00 -18.32 22.80
C GLU A 483 18.09 -19.47 22.41
N LEU A 484 18.04 -20.48 23.28
CA LEU A 484 17.09 -21.59 23.17
C LEU A 484 16.56 -21.96 24.54
N TRP A 485 15.25 -21.86 24.71
CA TRP A 485 14.53 -22.39 25.86
C TRP A 485 13.63 -23.52 25.37
N HIS A 486 13.68 -24.65 26.06
CA HIS A 486 12.86 -25.81 25.75
C HIS A 486 12.24 -26.36 27.03
N ASP A 487 10.93 -26.59 26.98
CA ASP A 487 10.12 -27.10 28.07
C ASP A 487 10.24 -26.26 29.36
N GLY A 488 10.39 -24.94 29.20
CA GLY A 488 10.56 -23.99 30.31
C GLY A 488 11.98 -23.87 30.88
N SER A 489 12.97 -24.54 30.29
CA SER A 489 14.36 -24.53 30.76
C SER A 489 15.30 -23.99 29.70
N HIS A 490 16.31 -23.21 30.14
CA HIS A 490 17.36 -22.70 29.26
C HIS A 490 18.28 -23.85 28.80
N VAL A 491 18.51 -23.96 27.49
CA VAL A 491 19.36 -24.98 26.89
C VAL A 491 20.79 -24.46 26.76
N THR A 492 21.67 -24.84 27.69
CA THR A 492 23.09 -24.45 27.67
C THR A 492 23.98 -25.42 26.90
N ASP A 493 23.61 -26.70 26.87
CA ASP A 493 24.43 -27.77 26.30
C ASP A 493 24.05 -28.02 24.84
N ASP A 494 24.92 -27.58 23.93
CA ASP A 494 24.79 -27.71 22.47
C ASP A 494 23.38 -27.29 21.94
N PRO A 495 23.02 -26.01 22.05
CA PRO A 495 21.72 -25.50 21.61
C PRO A 495 21.48 -25.72 20.11
N GLY A 496 22.53 -25.78 19.29
CA GLY A 496 22.43 -26.05 17.86
C GLY A 496 21.93 -27.48 17.58
N ALA A 497 22.50 -28.48 18.25
CA ALA A 497 22.01 -29.86 18.12
C ALA A 497 20.61 -30.03 18.72
N ALA A 498 20.29 -29.33 19.81
CA ALA A 498 18.94 -29.30 20.36
C ALA A 498 17.93 -28.75 19.35
N MET A 499 18.21 -27.59 18.75
CA MET A 499 17.37 -27.00 17.70
C MET A 499 17.18 -27.96 16.50
N ALA A 500 18.25 -28.61 16.03
CA ALA A 500 18.15 -29.58 14.93
C ALA A 500 17.23 -30.76 15.26
N ARG A 501 17.27 -31.26 16.50
CA ARG A 501 16.36 -32.32 16.98
C ARG A 501 14.91 -31.86 17.02
N LEU A 502 14.65 -30.64 17.51
CA LEU A 502 13.30 -30.07 17.54
C LEU A 502 12.71 -29.93 16.14
N LEU A 503 13.53 -29.51 15.17
CA LEU A 503 13.15 -29.36 13.76
C LEU A 503 13.10 -30.69 12.98
N ALA A 504 13.30 -31.83 13.66
CA ALA A 504 13.36 -33.17 13.07
C ALA A 504 14.33 -33.29 11.87
N VAL A 505 15.45 -32.56 11.92
CA VAL A 505 16.49 -32.64 10.89
C VAL A 505 17.42 -33.83 11.19
N PRO A 506 17.63 -34.76 10.23
CA PRO A 506 18.51 -35.89 10.47
C PRO A 506 19.95 -35.43 10.78
N PRO A 507 20.69 -36.13 11.66
CA PRO A 507 22.06 -35.76 11.99
C PRO A 507 22.91 -35.77 10.72
N VAL A 508 23.69 -34.70 10.53
CA VAL A 508 24.67 -34.63 9.44
C VAL A 508 25.70 -35.73 9.69
N ALA A 509 25.82 -36.68 8.78
CA ALA A 509 26.89 -37.68 8.84
C ALA A 509 28.22 -36.93 8.82
N THR A 510 28.97 -37.00 9.91
CA THR A 510 30.38 -36.57 9.91
C THR A 510 31.15 -37.44 8.91
N PRO A 511 32.02 -36.84 8.07
CA PRO A 511 32.80 -37.57 7.08
C PRO A 511 33.71 -38.64 7.69
#